data_AF-R7S0B0-F1
#
_entry.id   AF-R7S0B0-F1
#
_cell.length_a   1.000
_cell.length_b   1.000
_cell.length_c   1.000
_cell.angle_alpha   90.00
_cell.angle_beta   90.00
_cell.angle_gamma   90.00
#
_symmetry.space_group_name_H-M   'P 1'
#
loop_
_entity.id
_entity.type
_entity.pdbx_description
1 polymer ?
#
loop_
_entity_poly.entity_id
_entity_poly.type
_entity_poly.pdbx_seq_one_letter_code
_entity_poly.pdbx_strand_id
1 'polypeptide(L)' 'MGVPTLVQTTYIPPNHNSALSNTEAIDLYIQKERAARRYTGPFDRARLENLIGPFRTSPL' A
#
# COMPACT_ATOMS: atom_id res chain seq x y z
N MET A 1 12.79 -6.26 -18.73
CA MET A 1 13.39 -4.95 -18.42
C MET A 1 12.87 -4.52 -17.06
N GLY A 2 13.67 -4.65 -16.00
CA GLY A 2 13.28 -4.24 -14.65
C GLY A 2 13.56 -2.76 -14.45
N VAL A 3 12.71 -2.05 -13.71
CA VAL A 3 12.91 -0.62 -13.39
C VAL A 3 14.12 -0.48 -12.45
N PRO A 4 15.28 0.03 -12.93
CA PRO A 4 16.46 0.21 -12.10
C PRO A 4 16.37 1.61 -11.52
N THR A 5 15.54 1.78 -10.50
CA THR A 5 15.51 3.04 -9.77
C THR A 5 15.54 2.70 -8.30
N LEU A 6 16.70 2.90 -7.68
CA LEU A 6 16.82 2.90 -6.24
C LEU A 6 15.74 3.84 -5.68
N VAL A 7 14.88 3.33 -4.81
CA VAL A 7 13.84 4.15 -4.19
C VAL A 7 14.53 5.01 -3.14
N GLN A 8 14.70 6.30 -3.44
CA GLN A 8 15.35 7.25 -2.53
C GLN A 8 14.34 7.91 -1.58
N THR A 9 13.08 8.00 -2.00
CA THR A 9 12.01 8.67 -1.26
C THR A 9 10.77 7.80 -1.26
N THR A 10 10.09 7.72 -0.12
CA THR A 10 8.81 7.02 -0.05
C THR A 10 7.73 7.80 -0.76
N TYR A 11 7.07 7.14 -1.70
CA TYR A 11 5.94 7.71 -2.43
C TYR A 11 4.73 6.79 -2.33
N ILE A 12 3.66 7.33 -1.76
CA ILE A 12 2.36 6.68 -1.64
C ILE A 12 1.38 7.57 -2.41
N PRO A 13 0.91 7.16 -3.60
CA PRO A 13 -0.03 7.96 -4.36
C PRO A 13 -1.38 8.05 -3.59
N PRO A 14 -2.14 9.13 -3.79
CA PRO A 14 -3.50 9.18 -3.26
C PRO A 14 -4.35 8.06 -3.85
N ASN A 15 -5.31 7.57 -3.07
CA ASN A 15 -6.24 6.55 -3.53
C ASN A 15 -7.04 7.07 -4.75
N HIS A 16 -7.27 6.19 -5.71
CA HIS A 16 -8.10 6.51 -6.87
C HIS A 16 -9.54 6.83 -6.47
N ASN A 17 -10.21 7.72 -7.20
CA ASN A 17 -11.57 8.17 -6.88
C ASN A 17 -12.56 7.02 -6.71
N SER A 18 -12.44 5.96 -7.51
CA SER A 18 -13.32 4.78 -7.38
C SER A 18 -13.21 4.07 -6.03
N ALA A 19 -12.03 4.08 -5.40
CA ALA A 19 -11.82 3.53 -4.07
C ALA A 19 -12.40 4.44 -2.99
N LEU A 20 -12.36 5.76 -3.20
CA LEU A 20 -12.99 6.75 -2.31
C LEU A 20 -14.52 6.72 -2.40
N SER A 21 -15.08 6.47 -3.59
CA SER A 21 -16.53 6.35 -3.79
C SER A 21 -17.13 5.06 -3.23
N ASN A 22 -16.32 4.01 -3.04
CA ASN A 22 -16.79 2.69 -2.61
C ASN A 22 -15.96 2.16 -1.42
N THR A 23 -15.81 2.98 -0.37
CA THR A 23 -15.00 2.64 0.80
C THR A 23 -15.43 1.32 1.46
N GLU A 24 -16.73 1.08 1.56
CA GLU A 24 -17.28 -0.15 2.16
C GLU A 24 -16.82 -1.42 1.44
N ALA A 25 -16.81 -1.41 0.10
CA ALA A 25 -16.35 -2.55 -0.69
C ALA A 25 -14.84 -2.81 -0.48
N ILE A 26 -14.05 -1.75 -0.34
CA ILE A 26 -12.61 -1.83 -0.05
C ILE A 26 -12.38 -2.39 1.36
N ASP A 27 -13.12 -1.90 2.35
CA ASP A 27 -13.01 -2.36 3.74
C ASP A 27 -13.39 -3.85 3.87
N LEU A 28 -14.47 -4.28 3.23
CA LEU A 28 -14.88 -5.68 3.18
C LEU A 28 -13.81 -6.56 2.51
N TYR A 29 -13.21 -6.07 1.42
CA TYR A 29 -12.12 -6.78 0.75
C TYR A 29 -10.89 -6.92 1.66
N ILE A 30 -10.46 -5.83 2.31
CA ILE A 30 -9.34 -5.85 3.27
C ILE A 30 -9.62 -6.83 4.41
N GLN A 31 -10.82 -6.83 4.98
CA GLN A 31 -11.19 -7.76 6.05
C GLN A 31 -11.11 -9.21 5.59
N LYS A 32 -11.61 -9.52 4.39
CA LYS A 32 -11.53 -10.86 3.78
C LYS A 32 -10.08 -11.31 3.59
N GLU A 33 -9.21 -10.45 3.07
CA GLU A 33 -7.80 -10.76 2.85
C GLU A 33 -7.03 -10.91 4.18
N ARG A 34 -7.37 -10.13 5.21
CA ARG A 34 -6.84 -10.30 6.58
C ARG A 34 -7.30 -11.60 7.22
N ALA A 35 -8.57 -11.98 7.07
CA ALA A 35 -9.09 -13.26 7.56
C ALA A 35 -8.38 -14.45 6.89
N ALA A 36 -8.02 -14.31 5.61
CA ALA A 36 -7.21 -15.28 4.88
C ALA A 36 -5.70 -15.21 5.20
N ARG A 37 -5.28 -14.36 6.14
CA ARG A 37 -3.86 -14.10 6.50
C ARG A 37 -2.98 -13.67 5.32
N ARG A 38 -3.58 -13.12 4.27
CA ARG A 38 -2.85 -12.60 3.10
C ARG A 38 -2.37 -11.17 3.34
N TYR A 39 -3.14 -10.38 4.09
CA TYR A 39 -2.78 -9.02 4.48
C TYR A 39 -2.35 -8.96 5.95
N THR A 40 -1.33 -8.14 6.21
CA THR A 40 -0.86 -7.77 7.55
C THR A 40 -0.92 -6.26 7.69
N GLY A 41 -1.28 -5.77 8.88
CA GLY A 41 -1.43 -4.35 9.15
C GLY A 41 -2.79 -3.99 9.77
N PRO A 42 -3.05 -2.69 9.98
CA PRO A 42 -2.41 -1.53 9.34
C PRO A 42 -1.00 -1.20 9.85
N PHE A 43 -0.18 -0.57 9.01
CA PHE A 43 1.16 -0.08 9.37
C PHE A 43 1.21 1.43 9.27
N ASP A 44 1.84 2.05 10.26
CA ASP A 44 2.22 3.47 10.16
C ASP A 44 3.34 3.67 9.15
N ARG A 45 3.29 4.77 8.41
CA ARG A 45 4.27 5.11 7.37
C ARG A 45 5.68 5.18 7.94
N ALA A 46 5.90 5.92 9.02
CA ALA A 46 7.23 6.12 9.60
C ALA A 46 7.80 4.81 10.14
N ARG A 47 6.93 3.98 10.74
CA ARG A 47 7.33 2.63 11.17
C ARG A 47 7.79 1.77 10.00
N LEU A 48 7.06 1.80 8.88
CA LEU A 48 7.41 0.99 7.71
C LEU A 48 8.70 1.49 7.06
N GLU A 49 8.85 2.80 6.88
CA GLU A 49 10.08 3.42 6.36
C GLU A 49 11.32 3.06 7.20
N ASN A 50 11.20 3.05 8.54
CA ASN A 50 12.28 2.65 9.42
C ASN A 50 12.61 1.15 9.32
N LEU A 51 11.64 0.31 8.96
CA LEU A 51 11.82 -1.14 8.90
C LEU A 51 12.42 -1.61 7.57
N ILE A 52 11.96 -1.06 6.44
CA ILE A 52 12.33 -1.53 5.09
C ILE A 52 13.07 -0.49 4.25
N GLY A 53 13.25 0.72 4.76
CA GLY A 53 13.75 1.87 3.99
C GLY A 53 12.67 2.51 3.13
N PRO A 54 13.05 3.43 2.22
CA PRO A 54 12.11 4.10 1.34
C PRO A 54 11.40 3.12 0.39
N PHE A 55 10.09 3.27 0.21
CA PHE A 55 9.29 2.37 -0.63
C PHE A 55 8.32 3.13 -1.52
N ARG A 56 7.91 2.52 -2.64
CA ARG A 56 6.88 3.08 -3.51
C ARG A 56 6.08 1.98 -4.16
N THR A 57 4.87 2.31 -4.60
CA THR A 57 4.10 1.44 -5.48
C THR A 57 4.76 1.37 -6.86
N SER A 58 4.56 0.26 -7.58
CA SER A 58 4.97 0.19 -8.99
C SER A 58 4.27 1.30 -9.78
N PRO A 59 4.98 1.99 -10.69
CA PRO A 59 4.34 2.92 -11.62
C PRO A 59 3.31 2.14 -12.46
N LEU A 60 2.13 2.74 -12.64
CA LEU A 60 1.08 2.26 -13.54
C LEU A 60 1.46 2.55 -15.00
#